data_AF-A0A1G2P2K1-F1
#
_entry.id   AF-A0A1G2P2K1-F1
#
_cell.length_a   1.000
_cell.length_b   1.000
_cell.length_c   1.000
_cell.angle_alpha   90.00
_cell.angle_beta   90.00
_cell.angle_gamma   90.00
#
_symmetry.space_group_name_H-M   'P 1'
#
loop_
_entity.id
_entity.type
_entity.pdbx_description
1 polymer ?
#
loop_
_entity_poly.entity_id
_entity_poly.type
_entity_poly.pdbx_seq_one_letter_code
_entity_poly.pdbx_strand_id
1 'polypeptide(L)'
;MSFLKTFIECFVVWRAKGTFMPNDGRADAILVHAGGNATDGSPGEINRFLALVVRQLHTETRLPIIAQGEIVPCLHGLPLYGYIPTQKEYVKYLNTVDVAQMQKAVLEAQGWKHPILVSYQPHIWRAGKVLKKIGVDVLMADVSQVVYDKRCVQKWMRSPWLNYPRELVCRLVWLFQGKI
;
A
#
# COMPACT_ATOMS: atom_id res chain seq x y z
N MET A 1 16.58 9.04 8.61
CA MET A 1 16.10 9.97 7.57
C MET A 1 16.06 11.37 8.19
N SER A 2 16.48 12.42 7.48
CA SER A 2 16.40 13.79 8.03
C SER A 2 14.95 14.25 8.15
N PHE A 3 14.58 14.79 9.31
CA PHE A 3 13.23 15.32 9.57
C PHE A 3 12.85 16.39 8.53
N LEU A 4 13.76 17.35 8.28
CA LEU A 4 13.54 18.43 7.31
C LEU A 4 13.29 17.91 5.89
N LYS A 5 14.05 16.90 5.47
CA LYS A 5 13.84 16.25 4.16
C LYS A 5 12.44 15.64 4.07
N THR A 6 12.03 14.90 5.10
CA THR A 6 10.71 14.24 5.14
C THR A 6 9.57 15.25 5.20
N PHE A 7 9.78 16.35 5.92
CA PHE A 7 8.86 17.48 5.98
C PHE A 7 8.63 18.07 4.58
N ILE A 8 9.70 18.41 3.85
CA ILE A 8 9.60 18.92 2.48
C ILE A 8 8.90 17.91 1.56
N GLU A 9 9.27 16.63 1.66
CA GLU A 9 8.67 15.55 0.87
C GLU A 9 7.15 15.43 1.08
N CYS A 10 6.63 15.76 2.27
CA CYS A 10 5.18 15.77 2.52
C CYS A 10 4.43 16.68 1.54
N PHE A 11 5.04 17.81 1.15
CA PHE A 11 4.45 18.82 0.28
C PHE A 11 4.73 18.60 -1.21
N VAL A 12 5.82 17.89 -1.57
CA VAL A 12 6.27 17.81 -2.98
C VAL A 12 6.11 16.42 -3.60
N VAL A 13 6.10 15.33 -2.82
CA VAL A 13 6.04 13.96 -3.37
C VAL A 13 4.59 13.48 -3.45
N TRP A 14 3.86 13.94 -4.45
CA TRP A 14 2.45 13.57 -4.68
C TRP A 14 2.26 12.34 -5.57
N ARG A 15 3.26 12.03 -6.38
CA ARG A 15 3.32 10.82 -7.20
C ARG A 15 4.63 10.11 -6.91
N ALA A 16 4.54 8.98 -6.22
CA ALA A 16 5.72 8.13 -6.06
C ALA A 16 6.05 7.52 -7.42
N LYS A 17 7.33 7.54 -7.78
CA LYS A 17 7.83 6.76 -8.90
C LYS A 17 8.01 5.32 -8.42
N GLY A 18 7.64 4.36 -9.26
CA GLY A 18 8.04 2.97 -9.04
C GLY A 18 9.56 2.89 -8.96
N THR A 19 10.06 2.17 -7.96
CA THR A 19 11.50 1.90 -7.80
C THR A 19 11.85 0.45 -8.05
N PHE A 20 10.84 -0.43 -8.14
CA PHE A 20 11.02 -1.78 -8.62
C PHE A 20 11.31 -1.78 -10.12
N MET A 21 12.32 -2.55 -10.53
CA MET A 21 12.59 -2.86 -11.93
C MET A 21 12.50 -4.38 -12.10
N PRO A 22 11.75 -4.87 -13.11
CA PRO A 22 11.74 -6.30 -13.42
C PRO A 22 13.17 -6.84 -13.65
N ASN A 23 13.44 -8.07 -13.25
CA ASN A 23 14.73 -8.78 -13.38
C ASN A 23 15.89 -8.29 -12.50
N ASP A 24 15.63 -7.38 -11.57
CA ASP A 24 16.59 -6.94 -10.56
C ASP A 24 16.97 -8.06 -9.55
N GLY A 25 16.13 -9.09 -9.41
CA GLY A 25 16.39 -10.26 -8.55
C GLY A 25 16.42 -9.97 -7.04
N ARG A 26 16.31 -8.70 -6.65
CA ARG A 26 16.32 -8.25 -5.25
C ARG A 26 15.01 -8.50 -4.51
N ALA A 27 13.90 -8.74 -5.21
CA ALA A 27 12.58 -8.76 -4.59
C ALA A 27 12.21 -10.15 -4.05
N ASP A 28 11.67 -10.20 -2.83
CA ASP A 28 11.36 -11.47 -2.14
C ASP A 28 9.86 -11.78 -2.02
N ALA A 29 9.01 -10.75 -2.04
CA ALA A 29 7.56 -10.86 -1.86
C ALA A 29 6.84 -9.64 -2.45
N ILE A 30 5.51 -9.74 -2.59
CA ILE A 30 4.63 -8.62 -2.95
C ILE A 30 3.75 -8.29 -1.75
N LEU A 31 3.90 -7.09 -1.19
CA LEU A 31 2.99 -6.52 -0.20
C LEU A 31 1.89 -5.72 -0.91
N VAL A 32 0.64 -6.00 -0.58
CA VAL A 32 -0.50 -5.32 -1.21
C VAL A 32 -1.35 -4.64 -0.15
N HIS A 33 -1.36 -3.31 -0.16
CA HIS A 33 -2.29 -2.50 0.63
C HIS A 33 -3.57 -2.30 -0.16
N ALA A 34 -4.71 -2.51 0.48
CA ALA A 34 -5.98 -2.34 -0.19
C ALA A 34 -6.39 -0.86 -0.28
N GLY A 35 -7.10 -0.54 -1.35
CA GLY A 35 -8.03 0.58 -1.39
C GLY A 35 -9.33 0.27 -0.65
N GLY A 36 -10.10 1.30 -0.34
CA GLY A 36 -11.42 1.13 0.29
C GLY A 36 -12.43 0.44 -0.63
N ASN A 37 -13.29 -0.39 -0.05
CA ASN A 37 -14.42 -1.02 -0.74
C ASN A 37 -15.42 0.03 -1.25
N ALA A 38 -16.27 -0.39 -2.19
CA ALA A 38 -17.45 0.39 -2.55
C ALA A 38 -18.48 0.40 -1.39
N THR A 39 -19.43 1.34 -1.42
CA THR A 39 -20.47 1.48 -0.39
C THR A 39 -21.37 0.26 -0.26
N ASP A 40 -21.51 -0.53 -1.32
CA ASP A 40 -22.25 -1.80 -1.33
C ASP A 40 -21.42 -2.98 -0.78
N GLY A 41 -20.17 -2.74 -0.37
CA GLY A 41 -19.26 -3.76 0.14
C GLY A 41 -18.50 -4.53 -0.94
N SER A 42 -18.77 -4.28 -2.23
CA SER A 42 -18.01 -4.89 -3.32
C SER A 42 -16.61 -4.28 -3.43
N PRO A 43 -15.66 -4.96 -4.10
CA PRO A 43 -14.35 -4.37 -4.37
C PRO A 43 -14.49 -3.10 -5.19
N GLY A 44 -13.81 -2.04 -4.75
CA GLY A 44 -13.79 -0.76 -5.46
C GLY A 44 -12.91 -0.77 -6.70
N GLU A 45 -13.03 0.25 -7.56
CA GLU A 45 -12.20 0.41 -8.77
C GLU A 45 -10.70 0.44 -8.45
N ILE A 46 -10.34 1.01 -7.31
CA ILE A 46 -8.95 1.05 -6.82
C ILE A 46 -8.42 -0.37 -6.59
N ASN A 47 -9.19 -1.24 -5.92
CA ASN A 47 -8.79 -2.62 -5.67
C ASN A 47 -8.69 -3.43 -6.96
N ARG A 48 -9.59 -3.19 -7.92
CA ARG A 48 -9.51 -3.82 -9.25
C ARG A 48 -8.22 -3.43 -9.97
N PHE A 49 -7.89 -2.14 -9.99
CA PHE A 49 -6.65 -1.65 -10.60
C PHE A 49 -5.40 -2.21 -9.93
N LEU A 50 -5.31 -2.14 -8.60
CA LEU A 50 -4.17 -2.67 -7.86
C LEU A 50 -4.01 -4.18 -8.09
N ALA A 51 -5.10 -4.93 -8.23
CA ALA A 51 -5.03 -6.35 -8.55
C ALA A 51 -4.46 -6.63 -9.95
N LEU A 52 -4.68 -5.77 -10.95
CA LEU A 52 -4.03 -5.89 -12.26
C LEU A 52 -2.51 -5.73 -12.13
N VAL A 53 -2.06 -4.74 -11.35
CA VAL A 53 -0.63 -4.52 -11.07
C VAL A 53 -0.03 -5.73 -10.35
N VAL A 54 -0.72 -6.28 -9.33
CA VAL A 54 -0.27 -7.49 -8.63
C VAL A 54 -0.18 -8.69 -9.57
N ARG A 55 -1.16 -8.90 -10.46
CA ARG A 55 -1.13 -10.00 -11.44
C ARG A 55 0.04 -9.88 -12.38
N GLN A 56 0.30 -8.68 -12.89
CA GLN A 56 1.45 -8.44 -13.76
C GLN A 56 2.76 -8.75 -13.02
N LEU A 57 2.96 -8.17 -11.83
CA LEU A 57 4.15 -8.42 -11.02
C LEU A 57 4.33 -9.90 -10.68
N HIS A 58 3.26 -10.60 -10.29
CA HIS A 58 3.35 -12.02 -9.97
C HIS A 58 3.65 -12.87 -11.22
N THR A 59 3.11 -12.51 -12.39
CA THR A 59 3.42 -13.21 -13.64
C THR A 59 4.91 -13.10 -13.99
N GLU A 60 5.47 -11.90 -13.81
CA GLU A 60 6.88 -11.60 -14.11
C GLU A 60 7.85 -12.20 -13.08
N THR A 61 7.47 -12.21 -11.80
CA THR A 61 8.42 -12.49 -10.69
C THR A 61 8.14 -13.79 -9.95
N ARG A 62 6.93 -14.34 -10.07
CA ARG A 62 6.43 -15.51 -9.31
C ARG A 62 6.49 -15.36 -7.78
N LEU A 63 6.62 -14.13 -7.29
CA LEU A 63 6.79 -13.87 -5.86
C LEU A 63 5.51 -14.13 -5.06
N PRO A 64 5.64 -14.56 -3.79
CA PRO A 64 4.52 -14.75 -2.88
C PRO A 64 3.82 -13.42 -2.56
N ILE A 65 2.50 -13.48 -2.38
CA ILE A 65 1.67 -12.29 -2.18
C ILE A 65 1.16 -12.23 -0.73
N ILE A 66 1.37 -11.10 -0.07
CA ILE A 66 0.83 -10.78 1.25
C ILE A 66 -0.16 -9.63 1.09
N ALA A 67 -1.45 -9.92 1.20
CA ALA A 67 -2.52 -8.99 0.83
C ALA A 67 -3.40 -8.61 2.02
N GLN A 68 -3.82 -7.34 2.02
CA GLN A 68 -4.90 -6.88 2.88
C GLN A 68 -6.26 -7.37 2.39
N GLY A 69 -7.14 -7.73 3.33
CA GLY A 69 -8.36 -8.47 3.03
C GLY A 69 -9.29 -7.79 2.03
N GLU A 70 -9.37 -6.46 1.99
CA GLU A 70 -10.28 -5.76 1.08
C GLU A 70 -9.93 -5.94 -0.41
N ILE A 71 -8.67 -6.26 -0.75
CA ILE A 71 -8.26 -6.53 -2.13
C ILE A 71 -8.30 -8.02 -2.49
N VAL A 72 -8.36 -8.93 -1.51
CA VAL A 72 -8.35 -10.38 -1.73
C VAL A 72 -9.40 -10.86 -2.74
N PRO A 73 -10.66 -10.38 -2.73
CA PRO A 73 -11.64 -10.75 -3.75
C PRO A 73 -11.28 -10.31 -5.19
N CYS A 74 -10.29 -9.43 -5.39
CA CYS A 74 -9.79 -9.10 -6.74
C CYS A 74 -8.63 -10.01 -7.17
N LEU A 75 -8.04 -10.77 -6.25
CA LEU A 75 -6.83 -11.58 -6.45
C LEU A 75 -7.13 -13.06 -6.73
N HIS A 76 -8.37 -13.40 -7.12
CA HIS A 76 -8.75 -14.78 -7.46
C HIS A 76 -7.75 -15.45 -8.42
N GLY A 77 -7.32 -16.67 -8.07
CA GLY A 77 -6.35 -17.45 -8.86
C GLY A 77 -4.89 -17.06 -8.66
N LEU A 78 -4.57 -16.13 -7.76
CA LEU A 78 -3.20 -15.84 -7.33
C LEU A 78 -2.88 -16.52 -5.99
N PRO A 79 -1.64 -17.00 -5.78
CA PRO A 79 -1.24 -17.64 -4.54
C PRO A 79 -1.04 -16.60 -3.43
N LEU A 80 -2.01 -16.53 -2.51
CA LEU A 80 -1.90 -15.72 -1.30
C LEU A 80 -1.08 -16.47 -0.25
N TYR A 81 0.06 -15.90 0.11
CA TYR A 81 0.93 -16.40 1.16
C TYR A 81 0.52 -15.86 2.54
N GLY A 82 0.16 -14.58 2.60
CA GLY A 82 -0.23 -13.90 3.83
C GLY A 82 -1.53 -13.12 3.68
N TYR A 83 -2.34 -13.16 4.73
CA TYR A 83 -3.60 -12.43 4.84
C TYR A 83 -3.50 -11.41 5.98
N ILE A 84 -3.80 -10.16 5.67
CA ILE A 84 -3.98 -9.09 6.67
C ILE A 84 -5.49 -8.82 6.76
N PRO A 85 -6.08 -8.77 7.97
CA PRO A 85 -7.53 -8.62 8.13
C PRO A 85 -8.07 -7.37 7.45
N THR A 86 -9.34 -7.43 7.07
CA THR A 86 -10.13 -6.26 6.70
C THR A 86 -10.40 -5.37 7.91
N GLN A 87 -10.78 -4.12 7.66
CA GLN A 87 -11.30 -3.23 8.70
C GLN A 87 -12.54 -3.81 9.41
N LYS A 88 -13.34 -4.67 8.77
CA LYS A 88 -14.51 -5.28 9.42
C LYS A 88 -14.13 -6.38 10.42
N GLU A 89 -13.02 -7.07 10.16
CA GLU A 89 -12.50 -8.14 11.04
C GLU A 89 -11.64 -7.59 12.17
N TYR A 90 -11.14 -6.35 12.03
CA TYR A 90 -10.29 -5.72 13.02
C TYR A 90 -11.10 -4.84 13.99
N VAL A 91 -10.98 -5.12 15.29
CA VAL A 91 -11.77 -4.46 16.36
C VAL A 91 -11.52 -2.95 16.44
N LYS A 92 -10.28 -2.52 16.15
CA LYS A 92 -9.90 -1.10 16.15
C LYS A 92 -9.84 -0.57 14.72
N TYR A 93 -9.69 0.73 14.58
CA TYR A 93 -9.37 1.31 13.27
C TYR A 93 -8.02 0.78 12.79
N LEU A 94 -8.03 0.02 11.69
CA LEU A 94 -6.86 -0.59 11.08
C LEU A 94 -6.13 0.48 10.26
N ASN A 95 -5.04 1.00 10.81
CA ASN A 95 -4.25 2.04 10.16
C ASN A 95 -3.04 1.43 9.42
N THR A 96 -2.35 2.23 8.58
CA THR A 96 -1.21 1.71 7.78
C THR A 96 -0.06 1.18 8.64
N VAL A 97 0.15 1.68 9.87
CA VAL A 97 1.18 1.11 10.77
C VAL A 97 0.79 -0.30 11.20
N ASP A 98 -0.48 -0.53 11.53
CA ASP A 98 -0.97 -1.86 11.91
C ASP A 98 -0.80 -2.85 10.75
N VAL A 99 -1.24 -2.47 9.53
CA VAL A 99 -1.06 -3.27 8.31
C VAL A 99 0.42 -3.56 8.06
N ALA A 100 1.29 -2.54 8.16
CA ALA A 100 2.71 -2.69 7.94
C ALA A 100 3.38 -3.60 8.98
N GLN A 101 2.97 -3.55 10.25
CA GLN A 101 3.49 -4.45 11.29
C GLN A 101 3.06 -5.90 11.07
N MET A 102 1.80 -6.14 10.71
CA MET A 102 1.31 -7.49 10.41
C MET A 102 2.03 -8.07 9.17
N GLN A 103 2.22 -7.27 8.12
CA GLN A 103 3.00 -7.69 6.95
C GLN A 103 4.47 -7.95 7.29
N LYS A 104 5.08 -7.09 8.12
CA LYS A 104 6.45 -7.27 8.61
C LYS A 104 6.60 -8.61 9.34
N ALA A 105 5.66 -8.98 10.20
CA ALA A 105 5.71 -10.26 10.90
C ALA A 105 5.74 -11.46 9.93
N VAL A 106 4.97 -11.40 8.82
CA VAL A 106 5.00 -12.43 7.78
C VAL A 106 6.35 -12.47 7.05
N LEU A 107 6.92 -11.30 6.72
CA LEU A 107 8.23 -11.20 6.08
C LEU A 107 9.35 -11.77 6.99
N GLU A 108 9.35 -11.39 8.27
CA GLU A 108 10.35 -11.83 9.25
C GLU A 108 10.31 -13.33 9.46
N ALA A 109 9.12 -13.94 9.49
CA ALA A 109 8.96 -15.38 9.60
C ALA A 109 9.60 -16.15 8.42
N GLN A 110 9.76 -15.51 7.26
CA GLN A 110 10.35 -16.11 6.06
C GLN A 110 11.77 -15.62 5.75
N GLY A 111 12.30 -14.68 6.54
CA GLY A 111 13.58 -14.03 6.27
C GLY A 111 13.58 -13.14 5.01
N TRP A 112 12.41 -12.74 4.51
CA TRP A 112 12.27 -11.84 3.35
C TRP A 112 12.57 -10.39 3.75
N LYS A 113 13.37 -9.69 2.94
CA LYS A 113 13.93 -8.37 3.29
C LYS A 113 13.48 -7.26 2.37
N HIS A 114 13.26 -7.58 1.10
CA HIS A 114 13.06 -6.60 0.05
C HIS A 114 11.75 -6.83 -0.68
N PRO A 115 10.59 -6.56 -0.07
CA PRO A 115 9.33 -6.75 -0.75
C PRO A 115 9.01 -5.61 -1.72
N ILE A 116 8.19 -5.92 -2.73
CA ILE A 116 7.56 -4.96 -3.60
C ILE A 116 6.27 -4.46 -2.93
N LEU A 117 6.17 -3.16 -2.69
CA LEU A 117 4.96 -2.52 -2.19
C LEU A 117 4.05 -2.11 -3.35
N VAL A 118 2.83 -2.66 -3.35
CA VAL A 118 1.71 -2.23 -4.18
C VAL A 118 0.69 -1.53 -3.28
N SER A 119 0.39 -0.27 -3.57
CA SER A 119 -0.59 0.53 -2.81
C SER A 119 -1.18 1.60 -3.72
N TYR A 120 -2.32 2.16 -3.31
CA TYR A 120 -2.92 3.30 -3.99
C TYR A 120 -1.95 4.49 -4.12
N GLN A 121 -1.89 5.11 -5.29
CA GLN A 121 -0.81 6.03 -5.68
C GLN A 121 -0.61 7.27 -4.78
N PRO A 122 -1.66 8.00 -4.36
CA PRO A 122 -1.50 9.06 -3.37
C PRO A 122 -0.97 8.58 -2.01
N HIS A 123 -1.24 7.30 -1.67
CA HIS A 123 -0.89 6.68 -0.40
C HIS A 123 0.49 6.00 -0.39
N ILE A 124 0.94 5.45 -1.52
CA ILE A 124 2.11 4.54 -1.58
C ILE A 124 3.38 5.16 -1.01
N TRP A 125 3.60 6.47 -1.18
CA TRP A 125 4.74 7.16 -0.56
C TRP A 125 4.70 7.06 0.96
N ARG A 126 3.56 7.39 1.59
CA ARG A 126 3.41 7.36 3.05
C ARG A 126 3.49 5.92 3.57
N ALA A 127 2.88 4.96 2.87
CA ALA A 127 2.98 3.54 3.19
C ALA A 127 4.43 3.04 3.15
N GLY A 128 5.18 3.40 2.11
CA GLY A 128 6.59 3.06 1.98
C GLY A 128 7.46 3.69 3.07
N LYS A 129 7.18 4.94 3.48
CA LYS A 129 7.87 5.56 4.62
C LYS A 129 7.61 4.83 5.94
N VAL A 130 6.36 4.42 6.19
CA VAL A 130 6.03 3.64 7.40
C VAL A 130 6.79 2.32 7.41
N LEU A 131 6.75 1.57 6.31
CA LEU A 131 7.48 0.29 6.19
C LEU A 131 8.98 0.48 6.43
N LYS A 132 9.58 1.52 5.82
CA LYS A 132 10.98 1.88 6.07
C LYS A 132 11.26 2.25 7.52
N LYS A 133 10.36 3.00 8.17
CA LYS A 133 10.49 3.42 9.56
C LYS A 133 10.49 2.22 10.51
N ILE A 134 9.72 1.17 10.20
CA ILE A 134 9.69 -0.07 10.99
C ILE A 134 10.74 -1.10 10.55
N GLY A 135 11.67 -0.73 9.65
CA GLY A 135 12.82 -1.55 9.27
C GLY A 135 12.61 -2.46 8.06
N VAL A 136 11.58 -2.25 7.24
CA VAL A 136 11.35 -2.99 6.00
C VAL A 136 11.81 -2.14 4.81
N ASP A 137 12.78 -2.65 4.04
CA ASP A 137 13.30 -1.94 2.86
C ASP A 137 12.50 -2.30 1.62
N VAL A 138 11.54 -1.43 1.26
CA VAL A 138 10.55 -1.72 0.22
C VAL A 138 10.96 -1.16 -1.14
N LEU A 139 10.69 -1.95 -2.20
CA LEU A 139 10.69 -1.48 -3.58
C LEU A 139 9.26 -1.05 -3.93
N MET A 140 9.05 0.15 -4.48
CA MET A 140 7.70 0.60 -4.84
C MET A 140 7.33 0.10 -6.24
N ALA A 141 6.16 -0.51 -6.39
CA ALA A 141 5.60 -0.83 -7.71
C ALA A 141 5.24 0.45 -8.47
N ASP A 142 5.22 0.37 -9.80
CA ASP A 142 4.64 1.43 -10.62
C ASP A 142 3.11 1.36 -10.57
N VAL A 143 2.53 2.34 -9.88
CA VAL A 143 1.09 2.59 -9.78
C VAL A 143 0.78 4.02 -10.24
N SER A 144 1.55 4.54 -11.21
CA SER A 144 1.46 5.94 -11.66
C SER A 144 0.08 6.38 -12.14
N GLN A 145 -0.74 5.43 -12.62
CA GLN A 145 -2.15 5.67 -12.90
C GLN A 145 -2.94 5.86 -11.59
N VAL A 146 -3.43 7.07 -11.36
CA VAL A 146 -4.28 7.36 -10.21
C VAL A 146 -5.72 7.01 -10.54
N VAL A 147 -6.26 6.01 -9.86
CA VAL A 147 -7.68 5.61 -9.96
C VAL A 147 -8.46 6.19 -8.79
N TYR A 148 -9.62 6.79 -9.04
CA TYR A 148 -10.55 7.23 -8.00
C TYR A 148 -11.85 6.45 -8.15
N ASP A 149 -12.50 6.13 -7.02
CA ASP A 149 -13.76 5.41 -7.03
C ASP A 149 -14.84 6.25 -6.36
N LYS A 150 -15.78 6.78 -7.16
CA LYS A 150 -16.91 7.59 -6.69
C LYS A 150 -17.80 6.84 -5.69
N ARG A 151 -17.81 5.51 -5.74
CA ARG A 151 -18.58 4.64 -4.85
C ARG A 151 -17.78 4.18 -3.63
N CYS A 152 -16.52 4.57 -3.48
CA CYS A 152 -15.71 4.15 -2.33
C CYS A 152 -16.38 4.57 -1.00
N VAL A 153 -16.39 3.69 -0.01
CA VAL A 153 -16.87 3.97 1.35
C VAL A 153 -16.06 5.10 2.00
N GLN A 154 -14.77 5.19 1.66
CA GLN A 154 -13.89 6.26 2.08
C GLN A 154 -14.06 7.47 1.16
N LYS A 155 -14.73 8.53 1.64
CA LYS A 155 -15.06 9.73 0.84
C LYS A 155 -13.83 10.38 0.19
N TRP A 156 -12.68 10.37 0.86
CA TRP A 156 -11.43 10.91 0.33
C TRP A 156 -10.80 10.10 -0.81
N MET A 157 -11.30 8.90 -1.12
CA MET A 157 -10.88 8.12 -2.30
C MET A 157 -11.77 8.36 -3.53
N ARG A 158 -12.80 9.22 -3.42
CA ARG A 158 -13.75 9.50 -4.50
C ARG A 158 -13.27 10.56 -5.49
N SER A 159 -12.34 11.43 -5.07
CA SER A 159 -11.82 12.50 -5.91
C SER A 159 -10.45 13.00 -5.44
N PRO A 160 -9.64 13.58 -6.34
CA PRO A 160 -8.36 14.20 -5.97
C PRO A 160 -8.53 15.35 -5.00
N TRP A 161 -9.59 16.15 -5.16
CA TRP A 161 -9.87 17.32 -4.33
C TRP A 161 -10.13 16.97 -2.86
N LEU A 162 -10.66 15.78 -2.59
CA LEU A 162 -10.83 15.27 -1.23
C LEU A 162 -9.59 14.51 -0.74
N ASN A 163 -8.87 13.87 -1.66
CA ASN A 163 -7.72 13.05 -1.33
C ASN A 163 -6.50 13.88 -0.91
N TYR A 164 -6.10 14.85 -1.74
CA TYR A 164 -4.86 15.60 -1.52
C TYR A 164 -4.83 16.34 -0.19
N PRO A 165 -5.88 17.09 0.23
CA PRO A 165 -5.87 17.76 1.53
C PRO A 165 -5.80 16.77 2.69
N ARG A 166 -6.59 15.68 2.63
CA ARG A 166 -6.58 14.63 3.65
C ARG A 166 -5.20 14.00 3.75
N GLU A 167 -4.59 13.67 2.62
CA GLU A 167 -3.30 13.01 2.58
C GLU A 167 -2.18 13.93 3.07
N LEU A 168 -2.22 15.24 2.76
CA LEU A 168 -1.30 16.22 3.36
C LEU A 168 -1.38 16.21 4.88
N VAL A 169 -2.59 16.30 5.43
CA VAL A 169 -2.83 16.29 6.88
C VAL A 169 -2.31 14.98 7.49
N CYS A 170 -2.62 13.83 6.88
CA CYS A 170 -2.12 12.55 7.38
C CYS A 170 -0.59 12.45 7.34
N ARG A 171 0.06 12.94 6.28
CA ARG A 171 1.53 12.97 6.20
C ARG A 171 2.13 13.81 7.32
N LEU A 172 1.62 15.02 7.53
CA LEU A 172 2.10 15.92 8.59
C LEU A 172 1.89 15.31 9.98
N VAL A 173 0.67 14.85 10.29
CA VAL A 173 0.38 14.20 11.58
C VAL A 173 1.30 13.01 11.82
N TRP A 174 1.56 12.20 10.80
CA TRP A 174 2.40 11.01 10.95
C TRP A 174 3.87 11.35 11.12
N LEU A 175 4.35 12.39 10.44
CA LEU A 175 5.69 12.92 10.64
C LEU A 175 5.88 13.41 12.08
N PHE A 176 4.94 14.21 12.60
CA PHE A 176 5.02 14.72 13.99
C PHE A 176 4.82 13.63 15.05
N GLN A 177 4.09 12.55 14.72
CA GLN A 177 3.99 11.35 15.56
C GLN A 177 5.20 10.41 15.43
N GLY A 178 6.18 10.72 14.57
CA GLY A 178 7.36 9.89 14.35
C GLY A 178 7.06 8.56 13.66
N LYS A 179 5.97 8.45 12.90
CA LYS A 179 5.55 7.23 12.17
C LYS A 179 6.14 7.14 10.76
N ILE A 180 6.58 8.26 10.18
CA ILE A 180 7.26 8.35 8.87
C ILE A 180 8.52 9.20 8.94
#